data_AF-J3EWU5-F1
#
_entry.id   AF-J3EWU5-F1
#
_cell.length_a   1.000
_cell.length_b   1.000
_cell.length_c   1.000
_cell.angle_alpha   90.00
_cell.angle_beta   90.00
_cell.angle_gamma   90.00
#
_symmetry.space_group_name_H-M   'P 1'
#
loop_
_entity.id
_entity.type
_entity.pdbx_description
1 polymer ?
#
loop_
_entity_poly.entity_id
_entity_poly.type
_entity_poly.pdbx_seq_one_letter_code
_entity_poly.pdbx_strand_id
1 'polypeptide(L)' 'MHTQEETILEQALAETQTKKQCEQWLAENSEAINAYNEHVEAHGVFSDDVRRF' A
#
# COMPACT_ATOMS: atom_id res chain seq x y z
N MET A 1 9.01 -11.50 -35.18
CA MET A 1 8.03 -11.29 -34.09
C MET A 1 8.59 -11.88 -32.82
N HIS A 2 9.56 -11.23 -32.15
CA HIS A 2 10.13 -11.71 -30.88
C HIS A 2 9.89 -10.74 -29.69
N THR A 3 9.37 -9.56 -29.97
CA THR A 3 9.32 -8.46 -28.99
C THR A 3 8.24 -8.64 -27.92
N GLN A 4 7.17 -9.39 -28.20
CA GLN A 4 6.06 -9.51 -27.25
C GLN A 4 6.39 -10.40 -26.05
N GLU A 5 7.13 -11.50 -26.24
CA GLU A 5 7.48 -12.42 -25.15
C GLU A 5 8.48 -11.80 -24.17
N GLU A 6 9.48 -11.07 -24.67
CA GLU A 6 10.43 -10.33 -23.83
C GLU A 6 9.71 -9.28 -22.98
N THR A 7 8.76 -8.53 -23.57
CA THR A 7 8.02 -7.51 -22.81
C THR A 7 7.11 -8.07 -21.72
N ILE A 8 6.50 -9.24 -21.95
CA ILE A 8 5.63 -9.89 -20.96
C ILE A 8 6.47 -10.38 -19.77
N LEU A 9 7.66 -10.93 -20.05
CA LEU A 9 8.55 -11.43 -19.01
C LEU A 9 9.09 -10.30 -18.11
N GLU A 10 9.51 -9.20 -18.74
CA GLU A 10 9.94 -8.00 -18.03
C GLU A 10 8.82 -7.39 -17.18
N GLN A 11 7.59 -7.33 -17.70
CA GLN A 11 6.43 -6.88 -16.92
C GLN A 11 6.13 -7.79 -15.73
N ALA A 12 6.09 -9.11 -15.93
CA ALA A 12 5.81 -10.05 -14.85
C ALA A 12 6.88 -9.99 -13.73
N LEU A 13 8.15 -9.76 -14.11
CA LEU A 13 9.24 -9.56 -13.17
C LEU A 13 9.08 -8.24 -12.39
N ALA A 14 8.78 -7.14 -13.09
CA ALA A 14 8.53 -5.84 -12.48
C ALA A 14 7.31 -5.85 -11.55
N GLU A 15 6.23 -6.56 -11.91
CA GLU A 15 5.06 -6.75 -11.06
C GLU A 15 5.41 -7.53 -9.79
N THR A 16 6.20 -8.60 -9.91
CA THR A 16 6.63 -9.40 -8.77
C THR A 16 7.54 -8.59 -7.84
N GLN A 17 8.43 -7.79 -8.41
CA GLN A 17 9.31 -6.90 -7.65
C GLN A 17 8.52 -5.78 -6.97
N THR A 18 7.52 -5.21 -7.65
CA THR A 18 6.63 -4.20 -7.07
C THR A 18 5.82 -4.79 -5.93
N LYS A 19 5.25 -5.98 -6.09
CA LYS A 19 4.52 -6.68 -5.02
C LYS A 19 5.37 -6.90 -3.78
N LYS A 20 6.60 -7.40 -3.95
CA LYS A 20 7.53 -7.58 -2.83
C LYS A 20 7.91 -6.28 -2.14
N GLN A 21 8.14 -5.21 -2.90
CA GLN A 21 8.42 -3.89 -2.33
C GLN A 21 7.21 -3.31 -1.60
N CYS A 22 5.99 -3.50 -2.14
CA CYS A 22 4.75 -3.11 -1.47
C CYS A 22 4.55 -3.90 -0.18
N GLU A 23 4.78 -5.21 -0.17
CA GLU A 23 4.70 -6.05 1.03
C GLU A 23 5.73 -5.62 2.09
N GLN A 24 6.97 -5.36 1.69
CA GLN A 24 8.03 -4.86 2.56
C GLN A 24 7.67 -3.50 3.15
N TRP A 25 7.22 -2.55 2.31
CA TRP A 25 6.77 -1.24 2.75
C TRP A 25 5.57 -1.33 3.68
N LEU A 26 4.61 -2.21 3.39
CA LEU A 26 3.44 -2.42 4.24
C LEU A 26 3.86 -3.00 5.59
N ALA A 27 4.79 -3.96 5.63
CA ALA A 27 5.30 -4.51 6.88
C ALA A 27 6.01 -3.44 7.72
N GLU A 28 6.87 -2.63 7.10
CA GLU A 28 7.60 -1.55 7.78
C GLU A 28 6.68 -0.42 8.25
N ASN A 29 5.63 -0.11 7.48
CA ASN A 29 4.71 0.97 7.80
C ASN A 29 3.49 0.50 8.60
N SER A 30 3.25 -0.81 8.71
CA SER A 30 2.09 -1.37 9.43
C SER A 30 2.08 -0.95 10.89
N GLU A 31 3.24 -0.85 11.54
CA GLU A 31 3.33 -0.42 12.94
C GLU A 31 2.95 1.06 13.08
N ALA A 32 3.50 1.93 12.22
CA ALA A 32 3.17 3.35 12.22
C ALA A 32 1.70 3.61 11.84
N ILE A 33 1.17 2.88 10.86
CA ILE A 33 -0.24 2.93 10.45
C ILE A 33 -1.14 2.44 11.58
N ASN A 34 -0.81 1.34 12.25
CA ASN A 34 -1.59 0.83 13.37
C ASN A 34 -1.56 1.81 14.56
N ALA A 35 -0.40 2.35 14.92
CA ALA A 35 -0.30 3.36 15.97
C ALA A 35 -1.11 4.62 15.65
N TYR A 36 -1.11 5.05 14.38
CA TYR A 36 -1.95 6.15 13.92
C TYR A 36 -3.44 5.77 13.99
N ASN A 37 -3.83 4.59 13.52
CA ASN A 37 -5.21 4.13 13.56
C ASN A 37 -5.74 4.01 15.00
N GLU A 38 -4.97 3.45 15.93
CA GLU A 38 -5.31 3.40 17.36
C GLU A 38 -5.46 4.82 17.94
N HIS A 39 -4.58 5.75 17.56
CA HIS A 39 -4.70 7.14 17.98
C HIS A 39 -5.98 7.80 17.43
N VAL A 40 -6.32 7.54 16.17
CA VAL A 40 -7.56 8.02 15.54
C VAL A 40 -8.81 7.40 16.17
N GLU A 41 -8.80 6.10 16.51
CA GLU A 41 -9.92 5.46 17.20
C GLU A 41 -10.09 5.96 18.64
N ALA A 42 -8.98 6.18 19.36
CA ALA A 42 -9.01 6.61 20.76
C ALA A 42 -9.36 8.11 20.91
N HIS A 43 -8.90 8.96 20.00
CA HIS A 43 -9.06 10.42 20.11
C HIS A 43 -10.06 11.01 19.12
N GLY A 44 -10.51 10.22 18.14
CA GLY A 44 -11.24 10.73 16.99
C GLY A 44 -10.35 11.54 16.05
N VAL A 45 -10.71 11.61 14.78
CA VAL A 45 -10.14 12.61 13.88
C VAL A 45 -11.07 13.82 13.88
N PHE A 46 -10.49 15.02 13.84
CA PHE A 46 -11.22 16.30 13.83
C PHE A 46 -12.31 16.37 12.74
N SER A 47 -12.22 15.56 11.69
CA SER A 47 -13.21 15.45 10.61
C SER A 47 -14.35 14.45 10.86
N ASP A 48 -14.39 13.72 11.98
CA ASP A 48 -15.45 12.72 12.23
C ASP A 48 -16.83 13.38 12.38
N ASP A 49 -16.88 14.60 12.93
CA ASP A 49 -18.08 15.45 12.98
C ASP A 49 -18.43 16.12 11.62
N VAL A 50 -17.47 16.24 10.70
CA VAL A 50 -17.65 16.91 9.39
C VAL A 50 -18.01 15.90 8.29
N ARG A 51 -17.86 14.59 8.54
CA ARG A 51 -18.18 13.52 7.59
C ARG A 51 -19.58 12.92 7.81
N ARG A 52 -20.51 13.69 8.38
CA ARG A 52 -21.95 13.40 8.33
C ARG A 52 -22.55 14.18 7.16
N PHE A 53 -22.74 13.51 6.02
CA PHE A 53 -23.62 13.96 4.95
C PHE A 53 -25.08 13.65 5.29
#